data_AF-A0A853IAE1-F1
#
_entry.id   AF-A0A853IAE1-F1
#
_cell.length_a   1.000
_cell.length_b   1.000
_cell.length_c   1.000
_cell.angle_alpha   90.00
_cell.angle_beta   90.00
_cell.angle_gamma   90.00
#
_symmetry.space_group_name_H-M   'P 1'
#
loop_
_entity.id
_entity.type
_entity.pdbx_description
1 polymer ?
#
loop_
_entity_poly.entity_id
_entity_poly.type
_entity_poly.pdbx_seq_one_letter_code
_entity_poly.pdbx_strand_id
1 'polypeptide(L)'
;MNSNDFCLCIKECCSNETDKTLQYIVQYEPLLKESYPLYALNEQVDYFNWASFAVRSAIRLLTFYNLPAEHFEEVLLLSLKSMDRSSLSMFSKTEMIV
;
A
#
# COMPACT_ATOMS: atom_id res chain seq x y z
N MET A 1 -1.51 8.02 -29.69
CA MET A 1 -1.71 7.06 -28.59
C MET A 1 -0.35 6.66 -28.06
N ASN A 2 0.01 7.12 -26.86
CA ASN A 2 1.01 6.50 -26.00
C ASN A 2 0.29 6.22 -24.69
N SER A 3 0.08 4.95 -24.39
CA SER A 3 -0.81 4.41 -23.36
C SER A 3 -0.19 4.38 -21.95
N ASN A 4 0.49 5.46 -21.55
CA ASN A 4 1.25 5.53 -20.31
C ASN A 4 0.66 6.51 -19.28
N ASP A 5 -0.66 6.54 -19.10
CA ASP A 5 -1.23 7.34 -18.02
C ASP A 5 -1.15 6.57 -16.69
N PHE A 6 -0.14 6.92 -15.90
CA PHE A 6 -0.04 6.66 -14.48
C PHE A 6 0.01 8.03 -13.81
N CYS A 7 -0.91 8.33 -12.89
CA CYS A 7 -1.07 9.69 -12.41
C CYS A 7 -1.08 9.71 -10.89
N LEU A 8 -0.14 10.47 -10.32
CA LEU A 8 0.15 10.66 -8.90
C LEU A 8 0.48 12.15 -8.62
N CYS A 9 -0.19 13.08 -9.30
CA CYS A 9 0.12 14.53 -9.24
C CYS A 9 -1.06 15.40 -8.75
N ILE A 10 -0.71 16.53 -8.09
CA ILE A 10 -1.58 17.52 -7.40
C ILE A 10 -2.48 18.34 -8.35
N LYS A 11 -2.30 18.24 -9.67
CA LYS A 11 -3.20 18.84 -10.65
C LYS A 11 -3.55 17.77 -11.67
N GLU A 12 -4.84 17.48 -11.73
CA GLU A 12 -5.50 16.42 -12.51
C GLU A 12 -5.45 15.04 -11.82
N CYS A 13 -6.49 14.76 -11.02
CA CYS A 13 -6.85 13.39 -10.67
C CYS A 13 -7.14 12.63 -11.96
N CYS A 14 -6.19 11.84 -12.45
CA CYS A 14 -6.46 11.00 -13.60
C CYS A 14 -7.30 9.80 -13.13
N SER A 15 -8.47 9.61 -13.74
CA SER A 15 -9.38 8.47 -13.53
C SER A 15 -8.66 7.10 -13.53
N ASN A 16 -7.56 7.00 -14.29
CA ASN A 16 -6.72 5.82 -14.42
C ASN A 16 -6.04 5.34 -13.11
N GLU A 17 -5.74 6.24 -12.15
CA GLU A 17 -5.10 5.83 -10.88
C GLU A 17 -6.06 5.04 -9.99
N THR A 18 -7.31 5.49 -9.93
CA THR A 18 -8.35 4.82 -9.13
C THR A 18 -8.68 3.46 -9.72
N ASP A 19 -8.83 3.38 -11.05
CA ASP A 19 -9.09 2.12 -11.74
C ASP A 19 -7.95 1.11 -11.54
N LYS A 20 -6.68 1.54 -11.68
CA LYS A 20 -5.53 0.69 -11.41
C LYS A 20 -5.44 0.27 -9.95
N THR A 21 -5.74 1.17 -9.01
CA THR A 21 -5.78 0.83 -7.59
C THR A 21 -6.79 -0.29 -7.33
N LEU A 22 -8.01 -0.15 -7.87
CA LEU A 22 -9.05 -1.17 -7.74
C LEU A 22 -8.65 -2.50 -8.39
N GLN A 23 -8.05 -2.46 -9.58
CA GLN A 23 -7.53 -3.65 -10.26
C GLN A 23 -6.48 -4.37 -9.41
N TYR A 24 -5.54 -3.63 -8.83
CA TYR A 24 -4.51 -4.22 -7.97
C TYR A 24 -5.08 -4.76 -6.65
N ILE A 25 -6.08 -4.12 -6.05
CA ILE A 25 -6.77 -4.65 -4.87
C ILE A 25 -7.41 -6.01 -5.18
N VAL A 26 -8.09 -6.13 -6.33
CA VAL A 26 -8.73 -7.38 -6.76
C VAL A 26 -7.68 -8.45 -7.08
N GLN A 27 -6.63 -8.08 -7.83
CA GLN A 27 -5.58 -9.01 -8.24
C GLN A 27 -4.80 -9.58 -7.04
N TYR A 28 -4.53 -8.74 -6.04
CA TYR A 28 -3.71 -9.09 -4.87
C TYR A 28 -4.55 -9.28 -3.59
N GLU A 29 -5.86 -9.51 -3.73
CA GLU A 29 -6.78 -9.70 -2.59
C GLU A 29 -6.30 -10.79 -1.60
N PRO A 30 -5.78 -11.96 -2.03
CA PRO A 30 -5.32 -12.98 -1.09
C PRO A 30 -4.18 -12.48 -0.19
N LEU A 31 -3.19 -11.81 -0.77
CA LEU A 31 -2.03 -11.26 -0.06
C LEU A 31 -2.43 -10.14 0.91
N LEU A 32 -3.33 -9.27 0.47
CA LEU A 32 -3.87 -8.17 1.27
C LEU A 32 -4.66 -8.70 2.47
N LYS A 33 -5.51 -9.72 2.28
CA LYS A 33 -6.26 -10.36 3.37
C LYS A 33 -5.38 -11.11 4.36
N GLU A 34 -4.27 -11.69 3.93
CA GLU A 34 -3.31 -12.33 4.83
C GLU A 34 -2.61 -11.31 5.74
N SER A 35 -2.31 -10.13 5.19
CA SER A 35 -1.59 -9.07 5.90
C SER A 35 -2.48 -8.16 6.75
N TYR A 36 -3.77 -8.04 6.42
CA TYR A 36 -4.72 -7.13 7.09
C TYR A 36 -4.97 -7.45 8.58
N PRO A 37 -5.15 -8.70 9.03
CA PRO A 37 -5.38 -9.03 10.43
C PRO A 37 -4.27 -8.53 11.37
N LEU A 38 -3.02 -8.47 10.87
CA LEU A 38 -1.88 -7.95 11.63
C LEU A 38 -2.00 -6.43 11.86
N TYR A 39 -2.65 -5.73 10.95
CA TYR A 39 -2.87 -4.28 11.02
C TYR A 39 -4.17 -3.92 11.78
N ALA A 40 -5.26 -4.64 11.51
CA ALA A 40 -6.58 -4.38 12.09
C ALA A 40 -6.64 -4.54 13.63
N LEU A 41 -5.68 -5.24 14.22
CA LEU A 41 -5.54 -5.32 15.68
C LEU A 41 -5.10 -3.99 16.32
N ASN A 42 -4.47 -3.10 15.55
CA ASN A 42 -3.89 -1.86 16.07
C ASN A 42 -4.76 -0.63 15.80
N GLU A 43 -5.59 -0.64 14.76
CA GLU A 43 -6.44 0.49 14.38
C GLU A 43 -7.79 -0.02 13.84
N GLN A 44 -8.92 0.62 14.22
CA GLN A 44 -10.26 0.35 13.67
C GLN A 44 -10.39 0.87 12.22
N VAL A 45 -9.44 0.53 11.35
CA VAL A 45 -9.45 0.90 9.93
C VAL A 45 -10.14 -0.21 9.16
N ASP A 46 -11.09 0.11 8.29
CA ASP A 46 -11.72 -0.87 7.43
C ASP A 46 -10.75 -1.41 6.35
N TYR A 47 -11.01 -2.64 5.93
CA TYR A 47 -10.17 -3.35 4.96
C TYR A 47 -9.95 -2.56 3.67
N PHE A 48 -11.01 -1.94 3.14
CA PHE A 48 -10.92 -1.30 1.84
C PHE A 48 -10.05 -0.04 1.88
N ASN A 49 -10.20 0.78 2.93
CA ASN A 49 -9.37 1.97 3.11
C ASN A 49 -7.91 1.59 3.35
N TRP A 50 -7.65 0.58 4.19
CA TRP A 50 -6.28 0.08 4.40
C TRP A 50 -5.67 -0.48 3.10
N ALA A 51 -6.39 -1.32 2.37
CA ALA A 51 -5.92 -1.93 1.12
C ALA A 51 -5.65 -0.86 0.06
N SER A 52 -6.53 0.14 -0.06
CA SER A 52 -6.35 1.29 -0.95
C SER A 52 -5.09 2.07 -0.62
N PHE A 53 -4.81 2.29 0.67
CA PHE A 53 -3.60 2.97 1.11
C PHE A 53 -2.33 2.15 0.79
N ALA A 54 -2.33 0.86 1.11
CA ALA A 54 -1.19 -0.02 0.83
C ALA A 54 -0.87 -0.10 -0.66
N VAL A 55 -1.90 -0.30 -1.50
CA VAL A 55 -1.76 -0.37 -2.95
C VAL A 55 -1.26 0.96 -3.53
N ARG A 56 -1.86 2.10 -3.16
CA ARG A 56 -1.41 3.42 -3.63
C ARG A 56 0.03 3.73 -3.22
N SER A 57 0.42 3.31 -2.02
CA SER A 57 1.80 3.45 -1.54
C SER A 57 2.78 2.65 -2.42
N ALA A 58 2.43 1.41 -2.76
CA ALA A 58 3.23 0.58 -3.64
C ALA A 58 3.33 1.14 -5.07
N ILE A 59 2.20 1.59 -5.64
CA ILE A 59 2.15 2.29 -6.93
C ILE A 59 3.08 3.52 -6.92
N ARG A 60 3.02 4.30 -5.84
CA ARG A 60 3.85 5.50 -5.70
C ARG A 60 5.32 5.19 -5.61
N LEU A 61 5.70 4.14 -4.88
CA LEU A 61 7.09 3.69 -4.78
C LEU A 61 7.62 3.19 -6.14
N LEU A 62 6.86 2.36 -6.86
CA LEU A 62 7.19 1.95 -8.22
C LEU A 62 7.48 3.17 -9.12
N THR A 63 6.56 4.13 -9.10
CA THR A 63 6.67 5.35 -9.92
C THR A 63 7.87 6.19 -9.51
N PHE A 64 8.06 6.41 -8.21
CA PHE A 64 9.15 7.23 -7.67
C PHE A 64 10.53 6.68 -8.03
N TYR A 65 10.69 5.35 -8.01
CA TYR A 65 11.93 4.68 -8.38
C TYR A 65 12.01 4.30 -9.86
N ASN A 66 11.02 4.69 -10.68
CA ASN A 66 10.93 4.36 -12.10
C ASN A 66 11.07 2.85 -12.38
N LEU A 67 10.42 2.02 -11.56
CA LEU A 67 10.46 0.57 -11.65
C LEU A 67 9.39 0.04 -12.63
N PRO A 68 9.69 -1.03 -13.38
CA PRO A 68 8.71 -1.76 -14.17
C PRO A 68 7.49 -2.25 -13.37
N ALA A 69 6.31 -2.28 -13.99
CA ALA A 69 5.06 -2.70 -13.35
C ALA A 69 5.05 -4.18 -12.91
N GLU A 70 5.90 -5.02 -13.49
CA GLU A 70 6.11 -6.41 -13.09
C GLU A 70 6.65 -6.55 -11.65
N HIS A 71 7.29 -5.52 -11.11
CA HIS A 71 7.79 -5.50 -9.73
C HIS A 71 6.76 -5.04 -8.70
N PHE A 72 5.49 -4.91 -9.09
CA PHE A 72 4.45 -4.39 -8.19
C PHE A 72 4.29 -5.26 -6.94
N GLU A 73 4.31 -6.58 -7.08
CA GLU A 73 4.10 -7.50 -5.97
C GLU A 73 5.21 -7.37 -4.92
N GLU A 74 6.47 -7.28 -5.35
CA GLU A 74 7.63 -7.11 -4.47
C GLU A 74 7.58 -5.77 -3.74
N VAL A 75 7.20 -4.69 -4.44
CA VAL A 75 7.05 -3.38 -3.82
C VAL A 75 5.87 -3.35 -2.84
N LEU A 76 4.76 -4.05 -3.16
CA LEU A 76 3.64 -4.21 -2.24
C LEU A 76 4.05 -4.98 -0.99
N LEU A 77 4.75 -6.10 -1.12
CA LEU A 77 5.29 -6.88 0.00
C LEU A 77 6.23 -6.07 0.89
N LEU A 78 7.12 -5.28 0.29
CA LEU A 78 8.01 -4.37 1.03
C LEU A 78 7.21 -3.31 1.80
N SER A 79 6.18 -2.75 1.15
CA SER A 79 5.29 -1.75 1.77
C SER A 79 4.56 -2.35 2.99
N LEU A 80 3.96 -3.53 2.84
CA LEU A 80 3.24 -4.23 3.90
C LEU A 80 4.16 -4.57 5.09
N LYS A 81 5.37 -5.09 4.82
CA LYS A 81 6.37 -5.39 5.87
C LYS A 81 6.87 -4.15 6.59
N SER A 82 6.98 -3.02 5.90
CA SER A 82 7.41 -1.76 6.53
C SER A 82 6.38 -1.23 7.53
N MET A 83 5.09 -1.40 7.22
CA MET A 83 3.98 -1.00 8.10
C MET A 83 3.95 -1.85 9.39
N ASP A 84 4.25 -3.15 9.30
CA ASP A 84 4.34 -4.07 10.45
C ASP A 84 5.49 -3.72 11.41
N ARG A 85 6.64 -3.25 10.89
CA ARG A 85 7.77 -2.86 11.75
C ARG A 85 7.52 -1.55 12.51
N SER A 86 6.79 -0.61 11.93
CA SER A 86 6.45 0.65 12.60
C SER A 86 5.54 0.44 13.81
N SER A 87 4.55 -0.44 13.72
CA SER A 87 3.64 -0.76 14.83
C SER A 87 4.38 -1.46 15.97
N LEU A 88 5.24 -2.44 15.67
CA LEU A 88 6.10 -3.11 16.66
C LEU A 88 6.98 -2.13 17.45
N SER A 89 7.55 -1.11 16.78
CA SER A 89 8.39 -0.10 17.45
C SER A 89 7.62 0.81 18.42
N MET A 90 6.30 0.97 18.22
CA MET A 90 5.43 1.73 19.12
C MET A 90 5.16 0.97 20.42
N PHE A 91 5.03 -0.36 20.36
CA PHE A 91 4.90 -1.19 21.56
C PHE A 91 6.21 -1.28 22.35
N SER A 92 7.37 -1.27 21.70
CA SER A 92 8.67 -1.34 22.39
C SER A 92 9.03 -0.07 23.18
N LYS A 93 8.36 1.06 22.93
CA LYS A 93 8.59 2.32 23.67
C LYS A 93 7.73 2.48 24.92
N THR A 94 6.75 1.62 25.13
CA THR A 94 5.83 1.72 26.29
C THR A 94 6.29 0.84 27.46
N GLU A 95 7.26 -0.05 27.26
CA GLU A 95 7.91 -0.83 28.32
C GLU A 95 9.29 -0.25 28.70
N MET A 96 9.37 1.05 28.97
CA MET A 96 10.52 1.62 29.68
C MET A 96 10.15 2.92 30.40
N ILE A 97 9.20 2.84 31.33
CA ILE A 97 9.11 3.80 32.44
C ILE A 97 9.04 2.96 33.72
N VAL A 98 10.14 3.03 34.48
CA VAL A 98 10.38 2.42 35.79
C VAL A 98 9.40 2.97 36.83
#